data_AF-A0A7J3QB80-F1
#
_entry.id   AF-A0A7J3QB80-F1
#
_cell.length_a   1.000
_cell.length_b   1.000
_cell.length_c   1.000
_cell.angle_alpha   90.00
_cell.angle_beta   90.00
_cell.angle_gamma   90.00
#
_symmetry.space_group_name_H-M   'P 1'
#
loop_
_entity.id
_entity.type
_entity.pdbx_description
1 polymer ?
#
loop_
_entity_poly.entity_id
_entity_poly.type
_entity_poly.pdbx_seq_one_letter_code
_entity_poly.pdbx_strand_id
1 'polypeptide(L)'
;MREGELVEALRMRALPESSYDHDALIEFLKLYRDATQLVVNNLWSLNKVPSIKTLHMMFYNELRKYGFRAHHVKQVYIYAKAVVRATKQSGGKKPVLRRLTARIDRYDYRLDLESRMLILKIHNGREVKLRLL
;
A
#
# COMPACT_ATOMS: atom_id res chain seq x y z
N MET A 1 -9.09 -28.58 -8.98
CA MET A 1 -9.65 -27.28 -8.57
C MET A 1 -9.73 -27.30 -7.05
N ARG A 2 -9.06 -26.38 -6.34
CA ARG A 2 -9.18 -26.30 -4.87
C ARG A 2 -10.41 -25.46 -4.55
N GLU A 3 -11.27 -26.00 -3.67
CA GLU A 3 -12.41 -25.31 -3.08
C GLU A 3 -12.02 -23.92 -2.62
N GLY A 4 -12.89 -22.94 -2.89
CA GLY A 4 -12.64 -21.54 -2.58
C GLY A 4 -12.42 -21.34 -1.09
N GLU A 5 -11.22 -20.93 -0.69
CA GLU A 5 -10.97 -20.41 0.65
C GLU A 5 -11.98 -19.31 0.94
N LEU A 6 -12.82 -19.50 1.96
CA LEU A 6 -13.67 -18.46 2.49
C LEU A 6 -12.75 -17.41 3.13
N VAL A 7 -12.47 -16.33 2.40
CA VAL A 7 -11.70 -15.20 2.95
C VAL A 7 -12.67 -14.29 3.67
N GLU A 8 -12.70 -14.39 5.00
CA GLU A 8 -13.44 -13.44 5.83
C GLU A 8 -12.78 -12.06 5.74
N ALA A 9 -13.55 -11.07 5.27
CA ALA A 9 -13.10 -9.69 5.13
C ALA A 9 -13.95 -8.78 6.02
N LEU A 10 -13.31 -8.11 6.98
CA LEU A 10 -13.94 -7.11 7.83
C LEU A 10 -13.81 -5.71 7.19
N ARG A 11 -14.95 -5.05 6.96
CA ARG A 11 -14.99 -3.65 6.54
C ARG A 11 -15.43 -2.77 7.69
N MET A 12 -14.56 -1.86 8.10
CA MET A 12 -14.79 -0.92 9.20
C MET A 12 -14.56 0.52 8.73
N ARG A 13 -15.19 1.46 9.42
CA ARG A 13 -14.85 2.89 9.33
C ARG A 13 -14.10 3.27 10.59
N ALA A 14 -13.13 4.16 10.45
CA ALA A 14 -12.36 4.66 11.57
C ALA A 14 -12.03 6.14 11.38
N LEU A 15 -11.86 6.86 12.47
CA LEU A 15 -11.45 8.27 12.48
C LEU A 15 -10.10 8.42 13.19
N PRO A 16 -9.24 9.34 12.75
CA PRO A 16 -8.02 9.67 13.49
C PRO A 16 -8.34 10.16 14.91
N GLU A 17 -7.53 9.75 15.88
CA GLU A 17 -7.68 10.14 17.29
C GLU A 17 -7.32 11.61 17.55
N SER A 18 -6.50 12.19 16.68
CA SER A 18 -6.03 13.57 16.80
C SER A 18 -5.81 14.22 15.43
N SER A 19 -5.64 15.54 15.43
CA SER A 19 -5.21 16.28 14.23
C SER A 19 -3.84 15.81 13.72
N TYR A 20 -2.93 15.48 14.63
CA TYR A 20 -1.64 14.89 14.28
C TYR A 20 -1.80 13.55 13.55
N ASP A 21 -2.63 12.64 14.08
CA ASP A 21 -2.92 11.36 13.43
C ASP A 21 -3.56 11.55 12.05
N HIS A 22 -4.44 12.55 11.91
CA HIS A 22 -5.06 12.90 10.64
C HIS A 22 -4.02 13.35 9.60
N ASP A 23 -3.20 14.34 9.95
CA ASP A 23 -2.21 14.91 9.04
C ASP A 23 -1.16 13.88 8.64
N ALA A 24 -0.66 13.10 9.61
CA ALA A 24 0.29 12.03 9.37
C ALA A 24 -0.27 10.91 8.48
N LEU A 25 -1.56 10.55 8.65
CA LEU A 25 -2.23 9.58 7.79
C LEU A 25 -2.34 10.11 6.35
N ILE A 26 -2.78 11.36 6.18
CA ILE A 26 -2.91 11.97 4.85
C ILE A 26 -1.54 12.07 4.15
N GLU A 27 -0.50 12.46 4.88
CA GLU A 27 0.88 12.50 4.39
C GLU A 27 1.33 11.11 3.91
N PHE A 28 1.14 10.08 4.74
CA PHE A 28 1.50 8.70 4.39
C PHE A 28 0.73 8.19 3.17
N LEU A 29 -0.58 8.46 3.08
CA LEU A 29 -1.39 8.01 1.95
C LEU A 29 -0.98 8.70 0.64
N LYS A 30 -0.63 9.99 0.68
CA LYS A 30 -0.08 10.72 -0.49
C LYS A 30 1.25 10.10 -0.92
N LEU A 31 2.17 9.91 0.03
CA LEU A 31 3.48 9.31 -0.23
C LEU A 31 3.34 7.90 -0.81
N TYR A 32 2.45 7.06 -0.25
CA TYR A 32 2.19 5.71 -0.74
C TYR A 32 1.64 5.71 -2.17
N ARG A 33 0.67 6.59 -2.48
CA ARG A 33 0.12 6.75 -3.83
C ARG A 33 1.21 7.16 -4.82
N ASP A 34 2.00 8.16 -4.48
CA ASP A 34 3.01 8.74 -5.38
C ASP A 34 4.16 7.75 -5.63
N ALA A 35 4.62 7.05 -4.59
CA ALA A 35 5.58 5.96 -4.73
C ALA A 35 5.03 4.81 -5.59
N THR A 36 3.76 4.44 -5.41
CA THR A 36 3.12 3.42 -6.26
C THR A 36 3.04 3.91 -7.71
N GLN A 37 2.71 5.18 -7.95
CA GLN A 37 2.65 5.77 -9.29
C GLN A 37 4.04 5.79 -9.95
N LEU A 38 5.11 6.05 -9.19
CA LEU A 38 6.49 5.96 -9.67
C LEU A 38 6.79 4.56 -10.19
N VAL A 39 6.45 3.51 -9.41
CA VAL A 39 6.65 2.13 -9.85
C VAL A 39 5.77 1.80 -11.06
N VAL A 40 4.50 2.22 -11.07
CA VAL A 40 3.60 2.06 -12.23
C VAL A 40 4.22 2.66 -13.50
N ASN A 41 4.73 3.89 -13.42
CA ASN A 41 5.35 4.58 -14.56
C ASN A 41 6.55 3.80 -15.09
N ASN A 42 7.43 3.32 -14.21
CA ASN A 42 8.58 2.51 -14.60
C ASN A 42 8.16 1.19 -15.27
N LEU A 43 7.20 0.48 -14.66
CA LEU A 43 6.74 -0.81 -15.19
C LEU A 43 5.96 -0.69 -16.49
N TRP A 44 5.27 0.43 -16.72
CA TRP A 44 4.51 0.65 -17.94
C TRP A 44 5.41 0.63 -19.17
N SER A 45 6.59 1.26 -19.08
CA SER A 45 7.59 1.37 -20.14
C SER A 45 8.30 0.06 -20.47
N LEU A 46 8.12 -1.01 -19.66
CA LEU A 46 8.72 -2.31 -19.91
C LEU A 46 7.85 -3.17 -20.82
N ASN A 47 8.47 -3.93 -21.73
CA ASN A 47 7.77 -4.86 -22.61
C ASN A 47 7.04 -5.98 -21.84
N LYS A 48 7.61 -6.42 -20.70
CA LYS A 48 7.06 -7.49 -19.86
C LYS A 48 7.03 -7.06 -18.40
N VAL A 49 6.02 -7.53 -17.67
CA VAL A 49 5.86 -7.26 -16.24
C VAL A 49 6.85 -8.12 -15.42
N PRO A 50 7.78 -7.54 -14.65
CA PRO A 50 8.83 -8.30 -13.95
C PRO A 50 8.34 -9.23 -12.83
N SER A 51 9.21 -10.16 -12.42
CA SER A 51 9.00 -11.01 -11.23
C SER A 51 9.06 -10.18 -9.94
N ILE A 52 8.53 -10.69 -8.82
CA ILE A 52 8.62 -10.00 -7.52
C ILE A 52 10.08 -9.81 -7.07
N LYS A 53 10.94 -10.81 -7.29
CA LYS A 53 12.38 -10.72 -7.00
C LYS A 53 13.03 -9.57 -7.78
N THR A 54 12.70 -9.44 -9.06
CA THR A 54 13.20 -8.34 -9.90
C THR A 54 12.71 -6.99 -9.41
N LEU A 55 11.43 -6.87 -9.05
CA LEU A 55 10.88 -5.62 -8.49
C LEU A 55 11.56 -5.23 -7.17
N HIS A 56 11.86 -6.20 -6.31
CA HIS A 56 12.61 -5.95 -5.09
C HIS A 56 14.00 -5.37 -5.40
N MET A 57 14.76 -5.99 -6.31
CA MET A 57 16.08 -5.48 -6.71
C MET A 57 16.01 -4.07 -7.32
N MET A 58 14.97 -3.79 -8.10
CA MET A 58 14.80 -2.49 -8.77
C MET A 58 14.43 -1.37 -7.78
N PHE A 59 13.45 -1.60 -6.89
CA PHE A 59 12.80 -0.52 -6.16
C PHE A 59 13.06 -0.50 -4.67
N TYR A 60 13.63 -1.57 -4.08
CA TYR A 60 13.71 -1.66 -2.63
C TYR A 60 14.51 -0.51 -2.02
N ASN A 61 15.73 -0.28 -2.48
CA ASN A 61 16.60 0.76 -1.94
C ASN A 61 16.06 2.17 -2.20
N GLU A 62 15.48 2.41 -3.37
CA GLU A 62 14.86 3.70 -3.70
C GLU A 62 13.68 4.00 -2.77
N LEU A 63 12.75 3.06 -2.62
CA LEU A 63 11.58 3.24 -1.78
C LEU A 63 11.93 3.33 -0.29
N ARG A 64 12.99 2.65 0.17
CA ARG A 64 13.48 2.78 1.55
C ARG A 64 13.94 4.20 1.88
N LYS A 65 14.45 4.98 0.91
CA LYS A 65 14.88 6.38 1.12
C LYS A 65 13.72 7.32 1.46
N TYR A 66 12.49 6.97 1.08
CA TYR A 66 11.28 7.70 1.48
C TYR A 66 10.81 7.38 2.92
N GLY A 67 11.57 6.56 3.66
CA GLY A 67 11.23 6.19 5.03
C GLY A 67 10.22 5.04 5.15
N PHE A 68 9.84 4.40 4.05
CA PHE A 68 8.94 3.25 4.07
C PHE A 68 9.54 2.06 4.81
N ARG A 69 8.77 1.38 5.65
CA ARG A 69 9.12 0.08 6.22
C ARG A 69 9.29 -0.96 5.11
N ALA A 70 10.07 -2.02 5.35
CA ALA A 70 10.35 -3.06 4.33
C ALA A 70 9.06 -3.70 3.77
N HIS A 71 8.05 -3.87 4.62
CA HIS A 71 6.74 -4.37 4.24
C HIS A 71 5.94 -3.36 3.38
N HIS A 72 5.95 -2.06 3.69
CA HIS A 72 5.39 -1.03 2.81
C HIS A 72 6.03 -1.06 1.43
N VAL A 73 7.36 -1.10 1.36
CA VAL A 73 8.11 -1.19 0.11
C VAL A 73 7.63 -2.38 -0.73
N LYS A 74 7.47 -3.55 -0.09
CA LYS A 74 6.93 -4.75 -0.73
C LYS A 74 5.51 -4.55 -1.26
N GLN A 75 4.62 -3.96 -0.46
CA GLN A 75 3.24 -3.72 -0.87
C GLN A 75 3.12 -2.71 -2.02
N VAL A 76 3.97 -1.68 -2.07
CA VAL A 76 4.01 -0.69 -3.15
C VAL A 76 4.25 -1.35 -4.51
N TYR A 77 5.35 -2.11 -4.66
CA TYR A 77 5.63 -2.71 -5.97
C TYR A 77 4.74 -3.91 -6.30
N ILE A 78 4.21 -4.64 -5.31
CA ILE A 78 3.21 -5.70 -5.56
C ILE A 78 1.92 -5.09 -6.11
N TYR A 79 1.47 -4.00 -5.51
CA TYR A 79 0.26 -3.32 -5.96
C TYR A 79 0.44 -2.71 -7.35
N ALA A 80 1.55 -2.00 -7.58
CA ALA A 80 1.87 -1.45 -8.90
C ALA A 80 1.92 -2.54 -9.99
N LYS A 81 2.55 -3.69 -9.69
CA LYS A 81 2.59 -4.86 -10.57
C LYS A 81 1.19 -5.35 -10.93
N ALA A 82 0.32 -5.51 -9.93
CA ALA A 82 -1.05 -6.00 -10.13
C ALA A 82 -1.85 -5.06 -11.03
N VAL A 83 -1.75 -3.75 -10.78
CA VAL A 83 -2.40 -2.71 -11.59
C VAL A 83 -1.91 -2.75 -13.04
N VAL A 84 -0.59 -2.69 -13.26
CA VAL A 84 -0.02 -2.70 -14.62
C VAL A 84 -0.37 -3.99 -15.38
N ARG A 85 -0.29 -5.14 -14.72
CA ARG A 85 -0.64 -6.43 -15.33
C ARG A 85 -2.10 -6.45 -15.78
N ALA A 86 -3.03 -6.08 -14.91
CA ALA A 86 -4.45 -6.07 -15.22
C ALA A 86 -4.76 -5.11 -16.37
N THR A 87 -4.19 -3.89 -16.35
CA THR A 87 -4.41 -2.90 -17.39
C THR A 87 -3.83 -3.31 -18.75
N LYS A 88 -2.64 -3.93 -18.78
CA LYS A 88 -2.07 -4.45 -20.04
C LYS A 88 -2.89 -5.60 -20.61
N GLN A 89 -3.37 -6.51 -19.75
CA GLN A 89 -4.23 -7.62 -20.15
C GLN A 89 -5.57 -7.16 -20.75
N SER A 90 -6.10 -6.03 -20.27
CA SER A 90 -7.33 -5.44 -20.81
C SER A 90 -7.11 -4.50 -22.00
N GLY A 91 -5.88 -4.39 -22.54
CA GLY A 91 -5.56 -3.44 -23.61
C GLY A 91 -5.73 -1.96 -23.23
N GLY A 92 -5.70 -1.64 -21.93
CA GLY A 92 -5.96 -0.30 -21.43
C GLY A 92 -4.78 0.66 -21.62
N LYS A 93 -5.03 1.95 -21.33
CA LYS A 93 -4.00 3.00 -21.29
C LYS A 93 -3.25 2.99 -19.95
N LYS A 94 -2.08 3.65 -19.88
CA LYS A 94 -1.27 3.74 -18.66
C LYS A 94 -2.14 4.19 -17.46
N PRO A 95 -2.16 3.42 -16.36
CA PRO A 95 -2.98 3.75 -15.21
C PRO A 95 -2.42 4.95 -14.42
N VAL A 96 -3.32 5.80 -13.94
CA VAL A 96 -3.02 6.95 -13.07
C VAL A 96 -3.79 6.78 -11.76
N LEU A 97 -3.07 6.64 -10.65
CA LEU A 97 -3.63 6.43 -9.32
C LEU A 97 -4.11 7.77 -8.75
N ARG A 98 -5.43 7.93 -8.57
CA ARG A 98 -6.04 9.15 -8.03
C ARG A 98 -6.43 9.05 -6.56
N ARG A 99 -6.79 7.84 -6.10
CA ARG A 99 -7.29 7.62 -4.73
C ARG A 99 -6.14 7.53 -3.73
N LEU A 100 -6.37 8.06 -2.53
CA LEU A 100 -5.50 7.92 -1.37
C LEU A 100 -5.81 6.60 -0.67
N THR A 101 -5.05 5.57 -1.00
CA THR A 101 -5.20 4.21 -0.45
C THR A 101 -3.84 3.59 -0.25
N ALA A 102 -3.64 2.86 0.85
CA ALA A 102 -2.45 2.06 1.11
C ALA A 102 -2.83 0.61 1.40
N ARG A 103 -1.95 -0.32 1.01
CA ARG A 103 -2.03 -1.73 1.44
C ARG A 103 -1.07 -1.92 2.61
N ILE A 104 -1.61 -2.31 3.75
CA ILE A 104 -0.84 -2.47 4.99
C ILE A 104 -0.63 -3.96 5.24
N ASP A 105 0.61 -4.33 5.51
CA ASP A 105 0.96 -5.71 5.86
C ASP A 105 0.59 -6.01 7.32
N ARG A 106 0.38 -7.28 7.67
CA ARG A 106 0.00 -7.70 9.04
C ARG A 106 0.99 -7.27 10.11
N TYR A 107 2.24 -7.00 9.74
CA TYR A 107 3.29 -6.55 10.65
C TYR A 107 3.33 -5.03 10.86
N ASP A 108 2.57 -4.27 10.05
CA ASP A 108 2.52 -2.82 10.05
C ASP A 108 1.21 -2.26 10.64
N TYR A 109 0.35 -3.11 11.19
CA TYR A 109 -0.79 -2.65 11.99
C TYR A 109 -1.01 -3.50 13.23
N ARG A 110 -1.78 -2.96 14.16
CA ARG A 110 -2.37 -3.66 15.32
C ARG A 110 -3.81 -3.20 15.47
N LEU A 111 -4.72 -4.17 15.50
CA LEU A 111 -6.15 -3.95 15.67
C LEU A 111 -6.56 -4.51 17.04
N ASP A 112 -7.16 -3.66 17.86
CA ASP A 112 -7.78 -4.02 19.12
C ASP A 112 -9.28 -3.74 19.02
N LEU A 113 -10.09 -4.81 19.06
CA LEU A 113 -11.54 -4.73 18.93
C LEU A 113 -12.22 -4.34 20.24
N GLU A 114 -11.59 -4.60 21.39
CA GLU A 114 -12.13 -4.25 22.70
C GLU A 114 -12.03 -2.74 22.91
N SER A 115 -10.84 -2.17 22.68
CA SER A 115 -10.63 -0.72 22.76
C SER A 115 -11.08 0.03 21.49
N ARG A 116 -11.49 -0.69 20.43
CA ARG A 116 -11.86 -0.14 19.11
C ARG A 116 -10.75 0.72 18.51
N MET A 117 -9.50 0.30 18.68
CA MET A 117 -8.31 1.03 18.23
C MET A 117 -7.56 0.28 17.14
N LEU A 118 -7.30 0.98 16.04
CA LEU A 118 -6.39 0.56 14.98
C LEU A 118 -5.15 1.43 15.01
N ILE A 119 -4.00 0.81 15.23
CA ILE A 119 -2.69 1.47 15.22
C ILE A 119 -1.96 1.06 13.96
N LEU A 120 -1.62 2.03 13.11
CA LEU A 120 -0.87 1.81 11.88
C LEU A 120 0.56 2.31 12.04
N LYS A 121 1.54 1.49 11.71
CA LYS A 121 2.94 1.90 11.57
C LYS A 121 3.13 2.49 10.19
N ILE A 122 3.50 3.76 10.09
CA ILE A 122 3.65 4.48 8.82
C ILE A 122 5.14 4.71 8.48
N HIS A 123 5.45 5.62 7.55
CA HIS A 123 6.84 5.95 7.20
C HIS A 123 7.56 6.72 8.32
N ASN A 124 8.89 6.73 8.26
CA ASN A 124 9.77 7.37 9.24
C ASN A 124 9.61 6.86 10.68
N GLY A 125 9.12 5.62 10.85
CA GLY A 125 8.95 5.02 12.18
C GLY A 125 7.81 5.60 13.01
N ARG A 126 6.97 6.47 12.44
CA ARG A 126 5.78 7.01 13.10
C ARG A 126 4.67 5.99 13.18
N GLU A 127 3.75 6.21 14.11
CA GLU A 127 2.48 5.49 14.21
C GLU A 127 1.32 6.47 14.15
N VAL A 128 0.19 6.03 13.61
CA VAL A 128 -1.07 6.76 13.65
C VAL A 128 -2.15 5.91 14.30
N LYS A 129 -2.97 6.54 15.13
CA LYS A 129 -4.06 5.89 15.87
C LYS A 129 -5.40 6.27 15.27
N LEU A 130 -6.21 5.27 14.96
CA LEU A 130 -7.56 5.42 14.41
C LEU A 130 -8.56 4.70 15.33
N ARG A 131 -9.66 5.36 15.67
CA ARG A 131 -10.76 4.76 16.43
C ARG A 131 -11.86 4.28 15.51
N LEU A 132 -12.30 3.06 15.71
CA LEU A 132 -13.38 2.47 14.92
C LEU A 132 -14.73 3.13 15.28
N LEU A 133 -15.57 3.33 14.26
CA LEU A 133 -16.93 3.87 14.37
C LEU A 133 -17.95 2.79 14.69
#